data_AF-A0A524ERE3-F1
#
_entry.id   AF-A0A524ERE3-F1
#
_cell.length_a   1.000
_cell.length_b   1.000
_cell.length_c   1.000
_cell.angle_alpha   90.00
_cell.angle_beta   90.00
_cell.angle_gamma   90.00
#
_symmetry.space_group_name_H-M   'P 1'
#
loop_
_entity.id
_entity.type
_entity.pdbx_description
1 polymer ?
#
loop_
_entity_poly.entity_id
_entity_poly.type
_entity_poly.pdbx_seq_one_letter_code
_entity_poly.pdbx_strand_id
1 'polypeptide(L)'
;MNKKVLFRISSILALIFSVTGAILMLVTPWSYWWTSGSGGGIRWWVSGTVGVWTAGVGPFLILAAIFLLICALISLLAVLPGKITNRTPLIISLIFSIVVLVMIVIGAVLTAVIMAADELYWEFGAGFYGGISGTLLTILFTLLMIVTWEK
;
A
#
# COMPACT_ATOMS: atom_id res chain seq x y z
N MET A 1 4.86 13.99 -26.70
CA MET A 1 5.84 13.06 -26.08
C MET A 1 5.70 11.69 -26.75
N ASN A 2 6.80 11.01 -27.06
CA ASN A 2 6.79 9.69 -27.70
C ASN A 2 6.13 8.65 -26.77
N LYS A 3 5.15 7.87 -27.25
CA LYS A 3 4.43 6.85 -26.46
C LYS A 3 5.36 5.82 -25.82
N LYS A 4 6.44 5.42 -26.52
CA LYS A 4 7.45 4.51 -25.98
C LYS A 4 8.20 5.10 -24.77
N VAL A 5 8.45 6.40 -24.81
CA VAL A 5 9.09 7.13 -23.69
C VAL A 5 8.12 7.23 -22.51
N LEU A 6 6.85 7.59 -22.77
CA LEU A 6 5.82 7.66 -21.75
C LEU A 6 5.58 6.30 -21.08
N PHE A 7 5.56 5.20 -21.85
CA PHE A 7 5.42 3.84 -21.33
C PHE A 7 6.56 3.49 -20.36
N ARG A 8 7.82 3.77 -20.74
CA ARG A 8 8.99 3.52 -19.90
C ARG A 8 8.96 4.33 -18.61
N ILE A 9 8.67 5.63 -18.71
CA ILE A 9 8.58 6.51 -17.53
C ILE A 9 7.48 6.00 -16.59
N SER A 10 6.30 5.67 -17.13
CA SER A 10 5.19 5.15 -16.34
C SER A 10 5.56 3.82 -15.66
N SER A 11 6.29 2.94 -16.35
CA SER A 11 6.76 1.66 -15.79
C SER A 11 7.73 1.87 -14.62
N ILE A 12 8.66 2.81 -14.74
CA ILE A 12 9.61 3.16 -13.66
C ILE A 12 8.85 3.77 -12.47
N LEU A 13 7.90 4.66 -12.71
CA LEU A 13 7.12 5.27 -11.64
C LEU A 13 6.21 4.25 -10.94
N ALA A 14 5.54 3.38 -11.68
CA ALA A 14 4.75 2.27 -11.12
C ALA A 14 5.63 1.36 -10.24
N LEU A 15 6.85 1.05 -10.69
CA LEU A 15 7.83 0.29 -9.90
C LEU A 15 8.19 1.00 -8.59
N ILE A 16 8.55 2.29 -8.65
CA ILE A 16 8.96 3.06 -7.46
C ILE A 16 7.82 3.14 -6.44
N PHE A 17 6.61 3.49 -6.87
CA PHE A 17 5.48 3.67 -5.96
C PHE A 17 4.97 2.36 -5.37
N SER A 18 4.97 1.27 -6.14
CA SER A 18 4.57 -0.05 -5.63
C SER A 18 5.58 -0.59 -4.62
N VAL A 19 6.89 -0.48 -4.88
CA VAL A 19 7.94 -0.86 -3.93
C VAL A 19 7.90 0.01 -2.67
N THR A 20 7.77 1.32 -2.82
CA THR A 20 7.72 2.26 -1.68
C THR A 20 6.49 1.98 -0.81
N GLY A 21 5.32 1.78 -1.42
CA GLY A 21 4.11 1.41 -0.70
C GLY A 21 4.25 0.10 0.07
N ALA A 22 4.82 -0.94 -0.57
CA ALA A 22 5.06 -2.23 0.08
C ALA A 22 6.03 -2.10 1.27
N ILE A 23 7.16 -1.40 1.10
CA ILE A 23 8.16 -1.21 2.16
C ILE A 23 7.56 -0.44 3.34
N LEU A 24 6.85 0.66 3.07
CA LEU A 24 6.24 1.45 4.14
C LEU A 24 5.20 0.64 4.91
N MET A 25 4.37 -0.16 4.23
CA MET A 25 3.41 -1.05 4.91
C MET A 25 4.07 -2.13 5.78
N LEU A 26 5.25 -2.63 5.38
CA LEU A 26 5.93 -3.70 6.11
C LEU A 26 6.80 -3.19 7.28
N VAL A 27 7.42 -2.02 7.10
CA VAL A 27 8.49 -1.55 8.00
C VAL A 27 8.01 -0.46 8.96
N THR A 28 6.98 0.29 8.59
CA THR A 28 6.48 1.40 9.41
C THR A 28 5.12 1.10 10.04
N PRO A 29 4.79 1.74 11.17
CA PRO A 29 3.49 1.56 11.81
C PRO A 29 2.33 1.93 10.88
N TRP A 30 1.32 1.07 10.87
CA TRP A 30 0.04 1.29 10.21
C TRP A 30 -0.77 2.39 10.92
N SER A 31 -0.76 2.36 12.26
CA SER A 31 -1.46 3.32 13.12
C SER A 31 -0.73 3.44 14.47
N TYR A 32 -0.88 4.58 15.12
CA TYR A 32 -0.42 4.86 16.48
C TYR A 32 -1.61 5.05 17.41
N TRP A 33 -1.48 4.67 18.67
CA TRP A 33 -2.53 4.90 19.67
C TRP A 33 -1.98 5.28 21.03
N TRP A 34 -2.80 6.00 21.80
CA TRP A 34 -2.49 6.50 23.14
C TRP A 34 -3.72 6.42 24.05
N THR A 35 -3.51 6.11 25.33
CA THR A 35 -4.54 6.18 26.36
C THR A 35 -3.97 6.72 27.67
N SER A 36 -4.84 7.31 28.47
CA SER A 36 -4.52 7.80 29.81
C SER A 36 -5.46 7.22 30.84
N GLY A 37 -4.93 6.74 31.96
CA GLY A 37 -5.72 6.30 33.09
C GLY A 37 -5.33 7.02 34.37
N SER A 38 -6.22 6.99 35.37
CA SER A 38 -5.91 7.47 36.72
C SER A 38 -6.36 6.46 37.77
N GLY A 39 -5.45 6.09 38.68
CA GLY A 39 -5.76 5.22 39.82
C GLY A 39 -5.00 5.70 41.06
N GLY A 40 -5.69 5.81 42.20
CA GLY A 40 -5.07 6.28 43.45
C GLY A 40 -4.46 7.70 43.39
N GLY A 41 -4.97 8.57 42.51
CA GLY A 41 -4.47 9.94 42.31
C GLY A 41 -3.27 10.06 41.36
N ILE A 42 -2.73 8.96 40.84
CA ILE A 42 -1.62 8.95 39.87
C ILE A 42 -2.19 8.80 38.46
N ARG A 43 -1.80 9.70 37.55
CA ARG A 43 -2.05 9.58 36.11
C ARG A 43 -0.95 8.77 35.44
N TRP A 44 -1.32 7.83 34.60
CA TRP A 44 -0.40 7.07 33.75
C TRP A 44 -0.82 7.18 32.28
N TRP A 45 0.17 7.05 31.40
CA TRP A 45 0.01 7.13 29.95
C TRP A 45 0.58 5.87 29.32
N VAL A 46 -0.16 5.27 28.38
CA VAL A 46 0.31 4.13 27.59
C VAL A 46 0.16 4.48 26.12
N SER A 47 1.15 4.10 25.33
CA SER A 47 1.17 4.28 23.88
C SER A 47 1.53 2.97 23.19
N GLY A 48 1.03 2.76 21.98
CA GLY A 48 1.39 1.61 21.17
C GLY A 48 1.24 1.85 19.67
N THR A 49 1.55 0.81 18.89
CA THR A 49 1.52 0.84 17.43
C THR A 49 0.76 -0.35 16.89
N VAL A 50 -0.01 -0.13 15.82
CA VAL A 50 -0.54 -1.18 14.95
C VAL A 50 0.43 -1.37 13.80
N GLY A 51 0.82 -2.60 13.51
CA GLY A 51 1.69 -2.93 12.39
C GLY A 51 1.47 -4.35 11.88
N VAL A 52 2.40 -4.86 11.08
CA VAL A 52 2.33 -6.20 10.47
C VAL A 52 2.24 -7.35 11.49
N TRP A 53 2.68 -7.12 12.72
CA TRP A 53 2.65 -8.11 13.80
C TRP A 53 1.40 -8.03 14.69
N THR A 54 0.54 -7.04 14.47
CA THR A 54 -0.69 -6.88 15.25
C THR A 54 -1.74 -7.88 14.75
N ALA A 55 -2.25 -8.71 15.66
CA ALA A 55 -3.31 -9.68 15.35
C ALA A 55 -4.54 -8.99 14.74
N GLY A 56 -5.18 -9.63 13.76
CA GLY A 56 -6.34 -9.10 13.04
C GLY A 56 -5.98 -8.25 11.80
N VAL A 57 -5.07 -7.29 11.93
CA VAL A 57 -4.70 -6.37 10.82
C VAL A 57 -3.48 -6.85 10.05
N GLY A 58 -2.50 -7.46 10.74
CA GLY A 58 -1.21 -7.88 10.19
C GLY A 58 -1.27 -8.72 8.92
N PRO A 59 -2.05 -9.81 8.85
CA PRO A 59 -2.16 -10.64 7.65
C PRO A 59 -2.64 -9.87 6.41
N PHE A 60 -3.55 -8.91 6.57
CA PHE A 60 -4.01 -8.07 5.47
C PHE A 60 -2.90 -7.15 4.96
N LEU A 61 -2.11 -6.57 5.86
CA LEU A 61 -0.98 -5.71 5.49
C LEU A 61 0.09 -6.48 4.73
N ILE A 62 0.43 -7.70 5.20
CA ILE A 62 1.41 -8.57 4.55
C ILE A 62 0.92 -8.95 3.14
N LEU A 63 -0.33 -9.40 3.01
CA LEU A 63 -0.89 -9.80 1.73
C LEU A 63 -0.98 -8.61 0.74
N ALA A 64 -1.37 -7.42 1.24
CA ALA A 64 -1.38 -6.20 0.44
C ALA A 64 0.04 -5.81 -0.04
N ALA A 65 1.05 -5.90 0.82
CA ALA A 65 2.43 -5.64 0.45
C ALA A 65 2.94 -6.66 -0.58
N ILE A 66 2.60 -7.94 -0.45
CA ILE A 66 2.96 -8.98 -1.44
C ILE A 66 2.37 -8.64 -2.81
N PHE A 67 1.10 -8.25 -2.88
CA PHE A 67 0.49 -7.85 -4.15
C PHE A 67 1.13 -6.61 -4.76
N LEU A 68 1.52 -5.61 -3.96
CA LEU A 68 2.31 -4.47 -4.45
C LEU A 68 3.69 -4.90 -4.97
N LEU A 69 4.35 -5.85 -4.32
CA LEU A 69 5.62 -6.40 -4.82
C LEU A 69 5.43 -7.16 -6.14
N ILE A 70 4.30 -7.83 -6.35
CA ILE A 70 3.98 -8.43 -7.65
C ILE A 70 3.79 -7.34 -8.71
N CYS A 71 3.09 -6.25 -8.41
CA CYS A 71 2.96 -5.09 -9.30
C CYS A 71 4.33 -4.47 -9.63
N ALA A 72 5.23 -4.40 -8.65
CA ALA A 72 6.61 -3.97 -8.82
C ALA A 72 7.36 -4.87 -9.80
N LEU A 73 7.28 -6.20 -9.64
CA LEU A 73 7.92 -7.16 -10.53
C LEU A 73 7.39 -7.04 -11.98
N ILE A 74 6.07 -6.88 -12.16
CA ILE A 74 5.49 -6.68 -13.48
C ILE A 74 5.99 -5.37 -14.11
N SER A 75 6.05 -4.29 -13.31
CA SER A 75 6.56 -2.99 -13.76
C SER A 75 8.05 -3.05 -14.13
N LEU A 76 8.86 -3.80 -13.37
CA LEU A 76 10.26 -4.06 -13.68
C LEU A 76 10.42 -4.81 -15.01
N LEU A 77 9.62 -5.86 -15.23
CA LEU A 77 9.61 -6.58 -16.51
C LEU A 77 9.17 -5.69 -17.67
N ALA A 78 8.27 -4.73 -17.45
CA ALA A 78 7.83 -3.79 -18.47
C ALA A 78 8.94 -2.80 -18.91
N VAL A 79 9.87 -2.47 -18.01
CA VAL A 79 11.05 -1.64 -18.36
C VAL A 79 12.00 -2.38 -19.30
N LEU A 80 12.09 -3.70 -19.18
CA LEU A 80 13.01 -4.53 -19.97
C LEU A 80 12.43 -4.82 -21.37
N PRO A 81 13.13 -4.45 -22.45
CA PRO A 81 12.64 -4.66 -23.81
C PRO A 81 12.42 -6.15 -24.09
N GLY A 82 11.28 -6.48 -24.70
CA GLY A 82 10.93 -7.83 -25.14
C GLY A 82 10.48 -8.80 -24.03
N LYS A 83 10.41 -8.38 -22.77
CA LYS A 83 9.93 -9.24 -21.67
C LYS A 83 8.40 -9.29 -21.55
N ILE A 84 7.71 -8.21 -21.88
CA ILE A 84 6.25 -8.18 -21.95
C ILE A 84 5.83 -8.27 -23.42
N THR A 85 5.25 -9.41 -23.79
CA THR A 85 4.79 -9.71 -25.16
C THR A 85 3.30 -9.46 -25.36
N ASN A 86 2.52 -9.37 -24.28
CA ASN A 86 1.08 -9.10 -24.30
C ASN A 86 0.67 -8.12 -23.19
N ARG A 87 -0.55 -7.57 -23.28
CA ARG A 87 -1.07 -6.62 -22.26
C ARG A 87 -1.50 -7.30 -20.96
N THR A 88 -1.64 -8.62 -20.94
CA THR A 88 -2.21 -9.38 -19.81
C THR A 88 -1.51 -9.13 -18.47
N PRO A 89 -0.16 -9.12 -18.36
CA PRO A 89 0.52 -8.81 -17.10
C PRO A 89 0.16 -7.43 -16.57
N LEU A 90 0.02 -6.44 -17.45
CA LEU A 90 -0.34 -5.07 -17.05
C LEU A 90 -1.76 -5.00 -16.48
N ILE A 91 -2.69 -5.75 -17.08
CA ILE A 91 -4.07 -5.88 -16.58
C ILE A 91 -4.09 -6.60 -15.22
N ILE A 92 -3.30 -7.65 -15.06
CA ILE A 92 -3.17 -8.36 -13.77
C ILE A 92 -2.61 -7.42 -12.69
N SER A 93 -1.58 -6.64 -13.01
CA SER A 93 -1.02 -5.63 -12.10
C SER A 93 -2.09 -4.61 -11.68
N LEU A 94 -2.91 -4.16 -12.64
CA LEU A 94 -4.01 -3.23 -12.35
C LEU A 94 -5.02 -3.87 -11.38
N ILE A 95 -5.46 -5.10 -11.65
CA ILE A 95 -6.41 -5.83 -10.79
C ILE A 95 -5.84 -5.99 -9.37
N PHE A 96 -4.59 -6.43 -9.23
CA PHE A 96 -3.96 -6.57 -7.91
C PHE A 96 -3.86 -5.24 -7.17
N SER A 97 -3.45 -4.15 -7.83
CA SER A 97 -3.40 -2.85 -7.19
C SER A 97 -4.77 -2.34 -6.73
N ILE A 98 -5.86 -2.66 -7.45
CA ILE A 98 -7.23 -2.36 -7.02
C ILE A 98 -7.62 -3.21 -5.81
N VAL A 99 -7.29 -4.51 -5.80
CA VAL A 99 -7.52 -5.39 -4.64
C VAL A 99 -6.78 -4.87 -3.41
N VAL A 100 -5.52 -4.44 -3.56
CA VAL A 100 -4.75 -3.81 -2.49
C VAL A 100 -5.45 -2.56 -1.95
N LEU A 101 -5.96 -1.69 -2.83
CA LEU A 101 -6.68 -0.49 -2.42
C LEU A 101 -7.91 -0.84 -1.56
N VAL A 102 -8.68 -1.84 -1.98
CA VAL A 102 -9.85 -2.33 -1.22
C VAL A 102 -9.41 -2.87 0.15
N MET A 103 -8.32 -3.66 0.20
CA MET A 103 -7.78 -4.19 1.45
C MET A 103 -7.32 -3.08 2.41
N ILE A 104 -6.66 -2.04 1.89
CA ILE A 104 -6.23 -0.88 2.67
C ILE A 104 -7.44 -0.16 3.26
N VAL A 105 -8.50 0.05 2.48
CA VAL A 105 -9.74 0.69 2.96
C VAL A 105 -10.40 -0.15 4.05
N ILE A 106 -10.54 -1.46 3.85
CA ILE A 106 -11.10 -2.37 4.86
C ILE A 106 -10.26 -2.34 6.14
N GLY A 107 -8.93 -2.45 6.02
CA GLY A 107 -8.02 -2.39 7.15
C GLY A 107 -8.09 -1.06 7.91
N ALA A 108 -8.27 0.05 7.20
CA ALA A 108 -8.44 1.38 7.80
C ALA A 108 -9.74 1.48 8.60
N VAL A 109 -10.86 0.99 8.04
CA VAL A 109 -12.15 0.94 8.73
C VAL A 109 -12.07 0.05 9.97
N LEU A 110 -11.49 -1.15 9.86
CA LEU A 110 -11.33 -2.06 11.00
C LEU A 110 -10.48 -1.43 12.11
N THR A 111 -9.37 -0.78 11.74
CA THR A 111 -8.51 -0.07 12.70
C THR A 111 -9.30 1.03 13.40
N ALA A 112 -10.05 1.85 12.66
CA ALA A 112 -10.84 2.93 13.22
C ALA A 112 -11.92 2.41 14.19
N VAL A 113 -12.61 1.32 13.83
CA VAL A 113 -13.65 0.70 14.66
C VAL A 113 -13.06 0.13 15.96
N ILE A 114 -11.94 -0.60 15.89
CA ILE A 114 -11.29 -1.19 17.07
C ILE A 114 -10.82 -0.07 18.02
N MET A 115 -10.11 0.94 17.49
CA MET A 115 -9.58 2.01 18.33
C MET A 115 -10.69 2.85 18.96
N ALA A 116 -11.79 3.07 18.25
CA ALA A 116 -12.96 3.76 18.80
C ALA A 116 -13.68 2.93 19.88
N ALA A 117 -13.77 1.61 19.72
CA ALA A 117 -14.38 0.72 20.72
C ALA A 117 -13.58 0.68 22.02
N ASP A 118 -12.25 0.80 21.94
CA ASP A 118 -11.34 0.80 23.08
C ASP A 118 -11.12 2.22 23.67
N GLU A 119 -11.85 3.23 23.19
CA GLU A 119 -11.73 4.65 23.61
C GLU A 119 -10.29 5.19 23.51
N LEU A 120 -9.51 4.69 22.55
CA LEU A 120 -8.12 5.10 22.35
C LEU A 120 -8.06 6.37 21.51
N TYR A 121 -7.15 7.28 21.84
CA TYR A 121 -6.72 8.32 20.90
C TYR A 121 -5.81 7.66 19.87
N TRP A 122 -6.05 7.87 18.58
CA TRP A 122 -5.30 7.19 17.53
C TRP A 122 -5.16 8.03 16.27
N GLU A 123 -4.12 7.75 15.48
CA GLU A 123 -3.93 8.33 14.16
C GLU A 123 -3.28 7.31 13.21
N PHE A 124 -3.52 7.48 11.91
CA PHE A 124 -2.85 6.65 10.91
C PHE A 124 -1.36 6.98 10.83
N GLY A 125 -0.55 5.94 10.67
CA GLY A 125 0.89 6.06 10.56
C GLY A 125 1.38 6.09 9.11
N ALA A 126 2.72 6.15 8.97
CA ALA A 126 3.38 6.18 7.67
C ALA A 126 3.07 4.93 6.82
N GLY A 127 2.78 3.79 7.45
CA GLY A 127 2.45 2.55 6.74
C GLY A 127 1.11 2.65 6.00
N PHE A 128 0.12 3.30 6.61
CA PHE A 128 -1.17 3.59 5.96
C PHE A 128 -1.00 4.58 4.80
N TYR A 129 -0.40 5.74 5.07
CA TYR A 129 -0.23 6.78 4.05
C TYR A 129 0.66 6.32 2.89
N GLY A 130 1.73 5.57 3.19
CA GLY A 130 2.59 4.94 2.20
C GLY A 130 1.86 3.89 1.36
N GLY A 131 1.08 3.02 2.01
CA GLY A 131 0.25 2.02 1.35
C GLY A 131 -0.76 2.65 0.39
N ILE A 132 -1.56 3.61 0.86
CA ILE A 132 -2.62 4.22 0.04
C ILE A 132 -2.05 5.04 -1.12
N SER A 133 -1.07 5.90 -0.87
CA SER A 133 -0.46 6.74 -1.91
C SER A 133 0.33 5.90 -2.93
N GLY A 134 1.13 4.93 -2.46
CA GLY A 134 1.85 3.99 -3.30
C GLY A 134 0.91 3.19 -4.19
N THR A 135 -0.22 2.72 -3.65
CA THR A 135 -1.22 1.96 -4.41
C THR A 135 -1.93 2.81 -5.46
N LEU A 136 -2.41 4.01 -5.09
CA LEU A 136 -3.11 4.90 -6.03
C LEU A 136 -2.23 5.33 -7.20
N LEU A 137 -0.96 5.65 -6.92
CA LEU A 137 0.00 6.02 -7.97
C LEU A 137 0.38 4.80 -8.82
N THR A 138 0.50 3.62 -8.22
CA THR A 138 0.69 2.37 -8.98
C THR A 138 -0.47 2.11 -9.95
N ILE A 139 -1.72 2.29 -9.51
CA ILE A 139 -2.92 2.19 -10.37
C ILE A 139 -2.81 3.18 -11.53
N LEU A 140 -2.56 4.45 -11.23
CA LEU A 140 -2.48 5.52 -12.23
C LEU A 140 -1.43 5.22 -13.31
N PHE A 141 -0.20 4.87 -12.90
CA PHE A 141 0.86 4.59 -13.86
C PHE A 141 0.67 3.28 -14.61
N THR A 142 0.08 2.27 -13.98
CA THR A 142 -0.29 1.02 -14.67
C THR A 142 -1.35 1.29 -15.75
N LEU A 143 -2.35 2.13 -15.48
CA LEU A 143 -3.33 2.57 -16.49
C LEU A 143 -2.66 3.28 -17.65
N LEU A 144 -1.72 4.20 -17.37
CA LEU A 144 -0.94 4.88 -18.41
C LEU A 144 -0.12 3.90 -19.24
N MET A 145 0.49 2.88 -18.64
CA MET A 145 1.19 1.82 -19.36
C MET A 145 0.26 1.05 -20.30
N ILE A 146 -0.95 0.70 -19.86
CA ILE A 146 -1.94 0.00 -20.70
C ILE A 146 -2.34 0.84 -21.91
N VAL A 147 -2.61 2.13 -21.70
CA VAL A 147 -3.02 3.08 -22.76
C VAL A 147 -1.88 3.34 -23.76
N THR A 148 -0.64 3.40 -23.28
CA THR A 148 0.54 3.72 -24.10
C THR A 148 1.22 2.50 -24.72
N TRP A 149 0.73 1.29 -24.44
CA TRP A 149 1.29 0.07 -25.02
C TRP A 149 1.07 0.00 -26.53
N GLU A 150 2.17 -0.13 -27.24
CA GLU A 150 2.24 -0.39 -28.69
C GLU A 150 2.90 -1.77 -28.89
N LYS A 151 2.36 -2.56 -29.82
CA LYS A 151 2.91 -3.87 -30.20
C LYS A 151 4.27 -3.73 -30.87
#